data_AF-A0AB39S5S4-F1
#
_entry.id   AF-A0AB39S5S4-F1
#
_cell.length_a   1.000
_cell.length_b   1.000
_cell.length_c   1.000
_cell.angle_alpha   90.00
_cell.angle_beta   90.00
_cell.angle_gamma   90.00
#
_symmetry.space_group_name_H-M   'P 1'
#
loop_
_entity.id
_entity.type
_entity.pdbx_description
1 polymer ?
#
loop_
_entity_poly.entity_id
_entity_poly.type
_entity_poly.pdbx_seq_one_letter_code
_entity_poly.pdbx_strand_id
1 'polypeptide(L)'
;MQRAPQEPRTEPGRALREPGASAASPDHKPGPDLIPQGDRDKLTLRLQQALNDFVDSPRQAVEEADTVFDEVATQFSNSLTERRRVLRASWQDQDTDAQTEELRLAFRQYREITERLLHMAAPASQ
;
A
#
# COMPACT_ATOMS: atom_id res chain seq x y z
N MET A 1 45.87 20.01 -58.47
CA MET A 1 45.26 19.43 -57.25
C MET A 1 44.45 20.56 -56.60
N GLN A 2 43.12 20.54 -56.69
CA GLN A 2 42.20 20.30 -55.55
C GLN A 2 42.17 21.45 -54.53
N ARG A 3 41.08 21.94 -53.96
CA ARG A 3 39.61 21.87 -54.12
C ARG A 3 39.06 22.81 -53.02
N ALA A 4 37.87 23.35 -53.21
CA ALA A 4 37.08 24.15 -52.27
C ALA A 4 36.69 23.34 -50.99
N PRO A 5 35.63 23.70 -50.24
CA PRO A 5 35.27 24.88 -49.42
C PRO A 5 34.99 24.47 -47.94
N GLN A 6 34.67 25.46 -47.09
CA GLN A 6 33.71 25.47 -45.96
C GLN A 6 33.46 24.20 -45.10
N GLU A 7 33.49 24.41 -43.78
CA GLU A 7 33.28 23.46 -42.67
C GLU A 7 32.02 22.57 -42.78
N PRO A 8 32.05 21.43 -42.08
CA PRO A 8 31.08 21.29 -40.99
C PRO A 8 31.73 20.81 -39.68
N ARG A 9 31.54 21.66 -38.66
CA ARG A 9 31.53 21.34 -37.24
C ARG A 9 30.84 20.00 -37.01
N THR A 10 31.60 18.99 -36.62
CA THR A 10 31.06 17.71 -36.17
C THR A 10 30.43 17.92 -34.80
N GLU A 11 29.11 18.05 -34.77
CA GLU A 11 28.29 17.90 -33.57
C GLU A 11 28.21 16.40 -33.25
N PRO A 12 28.81 15.88 -32.17
CA PRO A 12 28.38 14.62 -31.63
C PRO A 12 27.03 14.83 -30.95
N GLY A 13 26.00 14.21 -31.54
CA GLY A 13 24.64 14.22 -31.03
C GLY A 13 24.57 13.92 -29.54
N ARG A 14 24.18 14.92 -28.76
CA ARG A 14 23.57 14.66 -27.45
C ARG A 14 22.15 14.24 -27.75
N ALA A 15 22.02 12.95 -28.04
CA ALA A 15 20.78 12.22 -28.00
C ALA A 15 20.01 12.63 -26.75
N LEU A 16 18.72 12.90 -26.97
CA LEU A 16 17.66 12.88 -25.98
C LEU A 16 17.92 11.74 -25.00
N ARG A 17 18.45 12.09 -23.83
CA ARG A 17 18.54 11.19 -22.70
C ARG A 17 17.76 11.87 -21.60
N GLU A 18 16.45 11.76 -21.73
CA GLU A 18 15.58 11.62 -20.58
C GLU A 18 15.76 10.17 -20.10
N PRO A 19 16.58 9.88 -19.07
CA PRO A 19 16.25 8.79 -18.20
C PRO A 19 15.16 9.33 -17.28
N GLY A 20 13.93 8.95 -17.59
CA GLY A 20 12.92 8.73 -16.56
C GLY A 20 13.51 7.74 -15.55
N ALA A 21 14.22 8.24 -14.57
CA ALA A 21 14.16 7.64 -13.26
C ALA A 21 12.89 8.23 -12.67
N SER A 22 11.79 7.46 -12.79
CA SER A 22 10.70 7.54 -11.84
C SER A 22 11.35 7.86 -10.50
N ALA A 23 10.98 8.99 -9.91
CA ALA A 23 11.16 9.20 -8.50
C ALA A 23 10.47 7.99 -7.87
N ALA A 24 11.25 6.96 -7.59
CA ALA A 24 10.87 5.87 -6.74
C ALA A 24 10.48 6.58 -5.47
N SER A 25 9.17 6.68 -5.25
CA SER A 25 8.59 7.33 -4.08
C SER A 25 9.39 6.87 -2.88
N PRO A 26 10.04 7.80 -2.15
CA PRO A 26 10.94 7.42 -1.09
C PRO A 26 10.12 6.69 -0.03
N ASP A 27 10.54 5.45 0.25
CA ASP A 27 10.23 4.76 1.50
C ASP A 27 8.73 4.68 1.85
N HIS A 28 7.90 4.16 0.96
CA HIS A 28 6.69 3.49 1.44
C HIS A 28 7.13 2.13 1.99
N LYS A 29 7.86 2.14 3.12
CA LYS A 29 8.01 0.93 3.93
C LYS A 29 6.59 0.42 4.12
N PRO A 30 6.23 -0.77 3.60
CA PRO A 30 4.90 -1.30 3.83
C PRO A 30 4.75 -1.36 5.34
N GLY A 31 3.93 -0.45 5.88
CA GLY A 31 3.61 -0.48 7.29
C GLY A 31 3.09 -1.87 7.64
N PRO A 32 3.26 -2.33 8.89
CA PRO A 32 2.96 -3.69 9.31
C PRO A 32 1.63 -4.14 8.72
N ASP A 33 1.66 -5.31 8.07
CA ASP A 33 0.54 -5.82 7.33
C ASP A 33 -0.67 -5.95 8.25
N LEU A 34 -1.82 -5.45 7.81
CA LEU A 34 -3.01 -5.35 8.67
C LEU A 34 -3.62 -6.73 8.96
N ILE A 35 -3.25 -7.75 8.19
CA ILE A 35 -3.59 -9.15 8.44
C ILE A 35 -2.30 -9.96 8.32
N PRO A 36 -1.93 -10.82 9.28
CA PRO A 36 -0.77 -11.68 9.13
C PRO A 36 -0.85 -12.51 7.84
N GLN A 37 0.27 -12.67 7.12
CA GLN A 37 0.29 -13.37 5.84
C GLN A 37 -0.28 -14.79 5.93
N GLY A 38 0.02 -15.53 7.01
CA GLY A 38 -0.51 -16.88 7.23
C GLY A 38 -2.03 -16.95 7.40
N ASP A 39 -2.64 -15.97 8.07
CA ASP A 39 -4.10 -15.85 8.17
C ASP A 39 -4.71 -15.47 6.82
N ARG A 40 -4.05 -14.58 6.07
CA ARG A 40 -4.47 -14.19 4.73
C ARG A 40 -4.52 -15.38 3.77
N ASP A 41 -3.49 -16.23 3.77
CA ASP A 41 -3.43 -17.42 2.91
C ASP A 41 -4.55 -18.41 3.26
N LYS A 42 -4.81 -18.62 4.55
CA LYS A 42 -5.89 -19.49 5.03
C LYS A 42 -7.27 -18.97 4.61
N LEU A 43 -7.54 -17.68 4.80
CA LEU A 43 -8.81 -17.05 4.41
C LEU A 43 -9.00 -17.10 2.89
N THR A 44 -7.93 -16.86 2.13
CA THR A 44 -7.95 -16.96 0.66
C THR A 44 -8.24 -18.38 0.19
N LEU A 45 -7.68 -19.39 0.86
CA LEU A 45 -7.96 -20.78 0.55
C LEU A 45 -9.43 -21.16 0.83
N ARG A 46 -9.97 -20.75 1.99
CA ARG A 46 -11.38 -21.00 2.34
C ARG A 46 -12.35 -20.32 1.38
N LEU A 47 -12.07 -19.08 0.99
CA LEU A 47 -12.87 -18.39 -0.02
C LEU A 47 -12.85 -19.12 -1.36
N GLN A 48 -11.68 -19.59 -1.81
CA GLN A 48 -11.59 -20.39 -3.04
C GLN A 48 -12.39 -21.68 -2.94
N GLN A 49 -12.36 -22.37 -1.79
CA GLN A 49 -13.17 -23.57 -1.58
C GLN A 49 -14.67 -23.27 -1.70
N ALA A 50 -15.16 -22.23 -1.02
CA ALA A 50 -16.55 -21.79 -1.11
C ALA A 50 -16.97 -21.47 -2.56
N LEU A 51 -16.10 -20.82 -3.35
CA LEU A 51 -16.37 -20.53 -4.76
C LEU A 51 -16.44 -21.79 -5.64
N ASN A 52 -15.62 -22.81 -5.35
CA ASN A 52 -15.69 -24.09 -6.06
C ASN A 52 -16.98 -24.86 -5.70
N ASP A 53 -17.35 -24.86 -4.41
CA ASP A 53 -18.54 -25.53 -3.89
C ASP A 53 -19.86 -24.85 -4.32
N PHE A 54 -19.80 -23.64 -4.89
CA PHE A 54 -20.97 -22.91 -5.36
C PHE A 54 -21.78 -23.67 -6.42
N VAL A 55 -21.11 -24.47 -7.25
CA VAL A 55 -21.75 -25.26 -8.32
C VAL A 55 -22.61 -26.37 -7.73
N ASP A 56 -22.16 -27.00 -6.64
CA ASP A 56 -22.84 -28.12 -5.99
C ASP A 56 -23.82 -27.66 -4.89
N SER A 57 -23.51 -26.58 -4.18
CA SER A 57 -24.27 -26.11 -3.01
C SER A 57 -24.25 -24.58 -2.91
N PRO A 58 -25.01 -23.87 -3.76
CA PRO A 58 -24.90 -22.42 -3.90
C PRO A 58 -25.25 -21.64 -2.62
N ARG A 59 -26.19 -22.13 -1.81
CA ARG A 59 -26.53 -21.47 -0.53
C ARG A 59 -25.41 -21.58 0.50
N GLN A 60 -24.87 -22.79 0.69
CA GLN A 60 -23.80 -23.04 1.65
C GLN A 60 -22.50 -22.34 1.24
N ALA A 61 -22.19 -22.33 -0.06
CA ALA A 61 -21.05 -21.59 -0.60
C ALA A 61 -21.12 -20.08 -0.29
N VAL A 62 -22.30 -19.47 -0.43
CA VAL A 62 -22.49 -18.06 -0.10
C VAL A 62 -22.38 -17.81 1.41
N GLU A 63 -22.93 -18.70 2.24
CA GLU A 63 -22.80 -18.61 3.71
C GLU A 63 -21.34 -18.74 4.17
N GLU A 64 -20.55 -19.64 3.58
CA GLU A 64 -19.11 -19.75 3.86
C GLU A 64 -18.35 -18.53 3.37
N ALA A 65 -18.66 -18.01 2.17
CA ALA A 65 -18.04 -16.78 1.67
C ALA A 65 -18.34 -15.56 2.56
N ASP A 66 -19.58 -15.44 3.05
CA ASP A 66 -19.98 -14.41 4.02
C ASP A 66 -19.23 -14.55 5.35
N THR A 67 -19.10 -15.78 5.85
CA THR A 67 -18.33 -16.07 7.07
C THR A 67 -16.86 -15.70 6.92
N VAL A 68 -16.23 -16.03 5.78
CA VAL A 68 -14.84 -15.65 5.49
C VAL A 68 -14.72 -14.13 5.38
N PHE A 69 -15.68 -13.46 4.77
CA PHE A 69 -15.71 -12.00 4.67
C PHE A 69 -15.78 -11.34 6.06
N ASP A 70 -16.66 -11.81 6.94
CA ASP A 70 -16.78 -11.30 8.32
C ASP A 70 -15.48 -11.51 9.11
N GLU A 71 -14.84 -12.69 8.96
CA GLU A 71 -13.57 -12.99 9.62
C GLU A 71 -12.46 -12.02 9.15
N VAL A 72 -12.37 -11.75 7.85
CA VAL A 72 -11.44 -10.76 7.27
C VAL A 72 -11.73 -9.36 7.83
N ALA A 73 -12.99 -8.92 7.83
CA ALA A 73 -13.39 -7.59 8.30
C ALA A 73 -13.09 -7.39 9.80
N THR A 74 -13.34 -8.43 10.60
CA THR A 74 -13.05 -8.45 12.04
C THR A 74 -11.55 -8.38 12.31
N GLN A 75 -10.75 -9.22 11.67
CA GLN A 75 -9.29 -9.20 11.83
C GLN A 75 -8.70 -7.85 11.42
N PHE A 76 -9.13 -7.31 10.29
CA PHE A 76 -8.71 -6.01 9.81
C PHE A 76 -9.03 -4.87 10.80
N SER A 77 -10.25 -4.86 11.34
CA SER A 77 -10.70 -3.85 12.32
C SER A 77 -9.93 -3.93 13.63
N ASN A 78 -9.62 -5.15 14.09
CA ASN A 78 -8.82 -5.39 15.28
C ASN A 78 -7.38 -4.87 15.10
N SER A 79 -6.73 -5.20 13.98
CA SER A 79 -5.39 -4.71 13.67
C SER A 79 -5.33 -3.19 13.55
N LEU A 80 -6.35 -2.56 12.95
CA LEU A 80 -6.43 -1.10 12.87
C LEU A 80 -6.61 -0.46 14.26
N THR A 81 -7.40 -1.09 15.12
CA THR A 81 -7.62 -0.63 16.50
C THR A 81 -6.34 -0.74 17.32
N GLU A 82 -5.62 -1.85 17.22
CA GLU A 82 -4.34 -2.04 17.91
C GLU A 82 -3.29 -1.04 17.41
N ARG A 83 -3.20 -0.84 16.09
CA ARG A 83 -2.29 0.16 15.52
C ARG A 83 -2.61 1.57 16.03
N ARG A 84 -3.89 1.95 16.08
CA ARG A 84 -4.32 3.24 16.64
C ARG A 84 -3.95 3.39 18.12
N ARG A 85 -4.02 2.30 18.88
CA ARG A 85 -3.65 2.26 20.30
C ARG A 85 -2.15 2.47 20.48
N VAL A 86 -1.31 1.79 19.70
CA VAL A 86 0.15 1.96 19.71
C VAL A 86 0.54 3.40 19.34
N LEU A 87 -0.06 3.95 18.28
CA LEU A 87 0.15 5.34 17.88
C LEU A 87 -0.29 6.32 18.98
N ARG A 88 -1.40 6.06 19.68
CA ARG A 88 -1.85 6.90 20.80
C ARG A 88 -0.87 6.85 21.97
N ALA A 89 -0.41 5.65 22.33
CA ALA A 89 0.53 5.46 23.43
C ALA A 89 1.86 6.18 23.19
N SER A 90 2.32 6.30 21.94
CA SER A 90 3.62 6.91 21.63
C SER A 90 3.67 8.42 21.89
N TRP A 91 2.54 9.13 21.93
CA TRP A 91 2.53 10.59 22.18
C TRP A 91 1.77 11.00 23.44
N GLN A 92 0.93 10.13 24.03
CA GLN A 92 0.13 10.48 25.21
C GLN A 92 0.95 10.52 26.52
N ASP A 93 2.13 9.86 26.57
CA ASP A 93 2.95 9.73 27.79
C ASP A 93 4.11 10.76 27.88
N GLN A 94 4.28 11.61 26.85
CA GLN A 94 5.41 12.55 26.75
C GLN A 94 4.99 13.95 27.20
N ASP A 95 5.76 14.64 28.04
CA ASP A 95 5.40 15.96 28.66
C ASP A 95 6.42 17.10 28.36
N THR A 96 7.34 16.92 27.40
CA THR A 96 8.49 17.85 27.15
C THR A 96 8.63 18.23 25.67
N ASP A 97 9.46 19.23 25.32
CA ASP A 97 9.67 19.75 23.95
C ASP A 97 9.91 18.69 22.83
N ALA A 98 10.45 17.51 23.17
CA ALA A 98 10.54 16.34 22.27
C ALA A 98 9.17 15.89 21.72
N GLN A 99 8.09 16.21 22.43
CA GLN A 99 6.69 15.98 22.09
C GLN A 99 6.30 16.62 20.75
N THR A 100 6.90 17.76 20.35
CA THR A 100 6.55 18.38 19.06
C THR A 100 7.03 17.53 17.88
N GLU A 101 8.20 16.91 17.97
CA GLU A 101 8.71 16.02 16.91
C GLU A 101 7.98 14.68 16.89
N GLU A 102 7.69 14.10 18.06
CA GLU A 102 6.90 12.87 18.16
C GLU A 102 5.45 13.07 17.69
N LEU A 103 4.83 14.21 17.98
CA LEU A 103 3.51 14.56 17.46
C LEU A 103 3.50 14.71 15.94
N ARG A 104 4.55 15.32 15.35
CA ARG A 104 4.68 15.40 13.88
C ARG A 104 4.81 14.01 13.27
N LEU A 105 5.57 13.11 13.89
CA LEU A 105 5.71 11.74 13.43
C LEU A 105 4.40 10.95 13.56
N ALA A 106 3.73 11.03 14.72
CA ALA A 106 2.44 10.38 14.95
C ALA A 106 1.38 10.88 13.96
N PHE A 107 1.29 12.20 13.72
CA PHE A 107 0.37 12.77 12.74
C PHE A 107 0.67 12.30 11.32
N ARG A 108 1.95 12.21 10.93
CA ARG A 108 2.35 11.62 9.65
C ARG A 108 1.88 10.16 9.56
N GLN A 109 2.07 9.36 10.60
CA GLN A 109 1.62 7.97 10.61
C GLN A 109 0.09 7.84 10.51
N TYR A 110 -0.68 8.69 11.21
CA TYR A 110 -2.13 8.75 11.05
C TYR A 110 -2.54 9.08 9.62
N ARG A 111 -1.88 10.06 9.00
CA ARG A 111 -2.12 10.44 7.61
C ARG A 111 -1.86 9.28 6.65
N GLU A 112 -0.69 8.65 6.72
CA GLU A 112 -0.33 7.52 5.84
C GLU A 112 -1.32 6.34 5.97
N ILE A 113 -1.73 6.01 7.20
CA ILE A 113 -2.72 4.94 7.43
C ILE A 113 -4.07 5.32 6.82
N THR A 114 -4.51 6.56 7.03
CA THR A 114 -5.79 7.05 6.50
C THR A 114 -5.78 7.13 4.97
N GLU A 115 -4.71 7.63 4.36
CA GLU A 115 -4.55 7.68 2.92
C GLU A 115 -4.52 6.27 2.30
N ARG A 116 -3.81 5.33 2.93
CA ARG A 116 -3.82 3.92 2.49
C ARG A 116 -5.22 3.32 2.56
N LEU A 117 -5.98 3.58 3.63
CA LEU A 117 -7.38 3.16 3.79
C LEU A 117 -8.30 3.75 2.71
N LEU A 118 -8.13 5.04 2.41
CA LEU A 118 -8.90 5.71 1.36
C LEU A 118 -8.56 5.18 -0.03
N HIS A 119 -7.30 4.84 -0.29
CA HIS A 119 -6.87 4.28 -1.57
C HIS A 119 -7.42 2.86 -1.82
N MET A 120 -7.51 2.03 -0.78
CA MET A 120 -8.11 0.69 -0.89
C MET A 120 -9.64 0.70 -0.89
N ALA A 121 -10.28 1.72 -0.30
CA ALA A 121 -11.73 1.89 -0.29
C ALA A 121 -12.26 2.61 -1.53
N ALA A 122 -11.41 3.36 -2.24
CA ALA A 122 -11.78 3.95 -3.51
C ALA A 122 -12.03 2.80 -4.52
N PRO A 123 -13.21 2.74 -5.17
CA PRO A 123 -13.39 1.80 -6.26
C PRO A 123 -12.31 2.11 -7.30
N ALA A 124 -11.53 1.08 -7.67
CA ALA A 124 -10.72 1.13 -8.86
C ALA A 124 -11.66 1.49 -10.01
N SER A 125 -11.67 2.76 -10.39
CA SER A 125 -12.31 3.21 -11.60
C SER A 125 -11.42 2.69 -12.72
N GLN A 126 -11.63 1.44 -13.11
CA GLN A 126 -11.07 0.82 -14.31
C GLN A 126 -12.20 0.20 -15.10
#